data_AF-A0A2U1K802-F1
#
_entry.id   AF-A0A2U1K802-F1
#
_cell.length_a   1.000
_cell.length_b   1.000
_cell.length_c   1.000
_cell.angle_alpha   90.00
_cell.angle_beta   90.00
_cell.angle_gamma   90.00
#
_symmetry.space_group_name_H-M   'P 1'
#
loop_
_entity.id
_entity.type
_entity.pdbx_description
1 polymer ?
#
loop_
_entity_poly.entity_id
_entity_poly.type
_entity_poly.pdbx_seq_one_letter_code
_entity_poly.pdbx_strand_id
1 'polypeptide(L)'
;MKFFRTFQAQLDPGLLGMAVLRLFSAMIECSAAIAMIYFNDVKKALVINSLLAIVGPIIFITATSLGLISVAGSVSYGKLLLIIIGVGFILIGILK
;
A
#
# COMPACT_ATOMS: atom_id res chain seq x y z
N MET A 1 2.05 -31.15 -7.95
CA MET A 1 0.76 -30.56 -7.53
C MET A 1 0.51 -30.51 -6.01
N LYS A 2 1.07 -31.40 -5.16
CA LYS A 2 0.94 -31.30 -3.68
C LYS A 2 1.61 -30.07 -3.08
N PHE A 3 2.77 -29.66 -3.60
CA PHE A 3 3.53 -28.49 -3.12
C PHE A 3 2.73 -27.17 -3.16
N PHE A 4 2.01 -26.92 -4.25
CA PHE A 4 1.18 -25.72 -4.42
C PHE A 4 -0.04 -25.70 -3.47
N ARG A 5 -0.60 -26.87 -3.16
CA ARG A 5 -1.70 -27.01 -2.20
C ARG A 5 -1.26 -26.78 -0.75
N THR A 6 -0.05 -27.21 -0.36
CA THR A 6 0.49 -26.94 0.98
C THR A 6 0.82 -25.46 1.17
N PHE A 7 1.27 -24.78 0.11
CA PHE A 7 1.60 -23.35 0.17
C PHE A 7 0.35 -22.46 0.34
N GLN A 8 -0.72 -22.73 -0.41
CA GLN A 8 -2.02 -22.05 -0.21
C GLN A 8 -2.65 -22.33 1.16
N ALA A 9 -2.32 -23.47 1.80
CA ALA A 9 -2.82 -23.80 3.13
C ALA A 9 -2.09 -23.08 4.28
N GLN A 10 -1.02 -22.31 4.01
CA GLN A 10 -0.18 -21.66 5.02
C GLN A 10 -0.16 -20.12 4.93
N LEU A 11 -0.69 -19.53 3.85
CA LEU A 11 -0.69 -18.08 3.68
C LEU A 11 -1.94 -17.46 4.30
N ASP A 12 -1.73 -16.60 5.29
CA ASP A 12 -2.80 -15.78 5.85
C ASP A 12 -3.47 -14.94 4.73
N PRO A 13 -4.81 -14.97 4.61
CA PRO A 13 -5.51 -14.22 3.57
C PRO A 13 -5.24 -12.72 3.61
N GLY A 14 -5.03 -12.16 4.80
CA GLY A 14 -4.66 -10.76 4.97
C GLY A 14 -3.26 -10.45 4.50
N LEU A 15 -2.29 -11.31 4.82
CA LEU A 15 -0.93 -11.24 4.28
C LEU A 15 -0.93 -11.28 2.75
N LEU A 16 -1.69 -12.21 2.16
CA LEU A 16 -1.82 -12.32 0.71
C LEU A 16 -2.42 -11.03 0.12
N GLY A 17 -3.48 -10.50 0.73
CA GLY A 17 -4.09 -9.23 0.31
C GLY A 17 -3.11 -8.05 0.38
N MET A 18 -2.34 -7.94 1.47
CA MET A 18 -1.30 -6.92 1.61
C MET A 18 -0.21 -7.04 0.54
N ALA A 19 0.28 -8.26 0.30
CA ALA A 19 1.32 -8.52 -0.69
C ALA A 19 0.84 -8.20 -2.11
N VAL A 20 -0.39 -8.59 -2.46
CA VAL A 20 -0.99 -8.31 -3.77
C VAL A 20 -1.17 -6.80 -3.98
N LEU A 21 -1.68 -6.06 -2.98
CA LEU A 21 -1.79 -4.60 -3.08
C LEU A 21 -0.43 -3.91 -3.27
N ARG A 22 0.63 -4.41 -2.63
CA ARG A 22 1.99 -3.88 -2.81
C ARG A 22 2.54 -4.19 -4.19
N LEU A 23 2.34 -5.40 -4.71
CA LEU A 23 2.73 -5.74 -6.07
C LEU A 23 2.00 -4.88 -7.10
N PHE A 24 0.70 -4.69 -6.92
CA PHE A 24 -0.10 -3.81 -7.77
C PHE A 24 0.43 -2.37 -7.74
N SER A 25 0.70 -1.82 -6.55
CA SER A 25 1.30 -0.49 -6.43
C SER A 25 2.68 -0.39 -7.08
N ALA A 26 3.51 -1.42 -6.96
CA ALA A 26 4.83 -1.45 -7.60
C ALA A 26 4.69 -1.39 -9.14
N MET A 27 3.68 -2.05 -9.71
CA MET A 27 3.41 -1.96 -11.14
C MET A 27 3.01 -0.54 -11.57
N ILE A 28 2.26 0.19 -10.73
CA ILE A 28 1.91 1.60 -10.99
C ILE A 28 3.18 2.46 -10.99
N GLU A 29 4.03 2.31 -9.97
CA GLU A 29 5.31 3.03 -9.85
C GLU A 29 6.24 2.74 -11.04
N CYS A 30 6.38 1.47 -11.43
CA CYS A 30 7.15 1.09 -12.60
C CYS A 30 6.59 1.72 -13.88
N SER A 31 5.28 1.70 -14.07
CA SER A 31 4.63 2.31 -15.25
C SER A 31 4.85 3.81 -15.29
N ALA A 32 4.76 4.48 -14.15
CA ALA A 32 5.02 5.91 -14.01
C ALA A 32 6.47 6.25 -14.31
N ALA A 33 7.43 5.48 -13.79
CA ALA A 33 8.86 5.66 -14.09
C ALA A 33 9.15 5.49 -15.59
N ILE A 34 8.56 4.48 -16.23
CA ILE A 34 8.67 4.28 -17.69
C ILE A 34 8.10 5.50 -18.43
N ALA A 35 6.93 6.00 -18.02
CA ALA A 35 6.31 7.18 -18.62
C ALA A 35 7.19 8.44 -18.46
N MET A 36 7.81 8.64 -17.29
CA MET A 36 8.74 9.77 -17.06
C MET A 36 9.94 9.72 -18.01
N ILE A 37 10.54 8.54 -18.18
CA ILE A 37 11.66 8.34 -19.11
C ILE A 37 11.19 8.56 -20.55
N TYR A 38 10.03 8.01 -20.91
CA TYR A 38 9.47 8.15 -22.26
C TYR A 38 9.20 9.60 -22.65
N PHE A 39 8.63 10.39 -21.75
CA PHE A 39 8.34 11.80 -22.02
C PHE A 39 9.59 12.70 -21.96
N ASN A 40 10.64 12.26 -21.25
CA ASN A 40 11.93 12.94 -21.10
C ASN A 40 11.80 14.45 -20.82
N ASP A 41 10.81 14.82 -20.00
CA ASP A 41 10.48 16.20 -19.67
C ASP A 41 10.24 16.30 -18.16
N VAL A 42 11.04 17.14 -17.51
CA VAL A 42 11.01 17.29 -16.05
C VAL A 42 9.65 17.80 -15.56
N LYS A 43 8.97 18.67 -16.30
CA LYS A 43 7.65 19.19 -15.90
C LYS A 43 6.60 18.08 -15.95
N LYS A 44 6.61 17.25 -16.99
CA LYS A 44 5.72 16.08 -17.08
C LYS A 44 6.03 15.05 -16.01
N ALA A 45 7.31 14.82 -15.71
CA ALA A 45 7.71 13.93 -14.63
C ALA A 45 7.23 14.42 -13.25
N LEU A 46 7.31 15.73 -12.98
CA LEU A 46 6.76 16.32 -11.76
C LEU A 46 5.25 16.10 -11.66
N VAL A 47 4.49 16.27 -12.75
CA VAL A 47 3.04 15.99 -12.76
C VAL A 47 2.77 14.52 -12.43
N ILE A 48 3.52 13.58 -13.02
CA ILE A 48 3.37 12.15 -12.72
C ILE A 48 3.68 11.86 -11.24
N ASN A 49 4.74 12.45 -10.69
CA ASN A 49 5.06 12.32 -9.26
C ASN A 49 3.98 12.90 -8.35
N SER A 50 3.37 14.03 -8.72
CA SER A 50 2.24 14.59 -7.96
C SER A 50 1.02 13.66 -7.97
N LEU A 51 0.77 12.93 -9.06
CA LEU A 51 -0.28 11.90 -9.11
C LEU A 51 0.07 10.70 -8.21
N LEU A 52 1.32 10.22 -8.28
CA LEU A 52 1.82 9.13 -7.44
C LEU A 52 1.77 9.47 -5.94
N ALA A 53 1.97 10.75 -5.58
CA ALA A 53 1.90 11.22 -4.20
C ALA A 53 0.56 10.93 -3.51
N ILE A 54 -0.53 10.76 -4.27
CA ILE A 54 -1.84 10.35 -3.77
C ILE A 54 -1.98 8.82 -3.75
N VAL A 55 -1.46 8.14 -4.77
CA VAL A 55 -1.54 6.67 -4.90
C VAL A 55 -0.82 5.97 -3.74
N GLY A 56 0.39 6.41 -3.40
CA GLY A 56 1.21 5.81 -2.34
C GLY A 56 0.48 5.74 -0.99
N PRO A 57 -0.05 6.86 -0.47
CA PRO A 57 -0.85 6.88 0.75
C PRO A 57 -2.11 6.00 0.70
N ILE A 58 -2.86 5.99 -0.42
CA ILE A 58 -4.07 5.15 -0.55
C ILE A 58 -3.71 3.67 -0.42
N ILE A 59 -2.69 3.21 -1.16
CA ILE A 59 -2.20 1.83 -1.08
C ILE A 59 -1.71 1.52 0.34
N PHE A 60 -0.95 2.43 0.95
CA PHE A 60 -0.38 2.22 2.28
C PHE A 60 -1.47 2.06 3.34
N ILE A 61 -2.46 2.95 3.36
CA ILE A 61 -3.59 2.89 4.30
C ILE A 61 -4.36 1.58 4.08
N THR A 62 -4.72 1.26 2.84
CA THR A 62 -5.50 0.06 2.53
C THR A 62 -4.77 -1.23 2.93
N ALA A 63 -3.48 -1.36 2.59
CA ALA A 63 -2.69 -2.52 2.97
C ALA A 63 -2.53 -2.61 4.50
N THR A 64 -2.29 -1.48 5.17
CA THR A 64 -2.18 -1.46 6.63
C THR A 64 -3.50 -1.88 7.29
N SER A 65 -4.64 -1.41 6.78
CA SER A 65 -5.96 -1.83 7.24
C SER A 65 -6.19 -3.34 7.09
N LEU A 66 -5.81 -3.95 5.95
CA LEU A 66 -5.88 -5.41 5.79
C LEU A 66 -5.02 -6.14 6.82
N GLY A 67 -3.80 -5.65 7.08
CA GLY A 67 -2.94 -6.20 8.11
C GLY A 67 -3.55 -6.11 9.50
N LEU A 68 -4.10 -4.94 9.86
CA LEU A 68 -4.75 -4.71 11.15
C LEU A 68 -5.98 -5.59 11.35
N ILE A 69 -6.82 -5.75 10.34
CA ILE A 69 -8.00 -6.64 10.40
C ILE A 69 -7.55 -8.07 10.72
N SER A 70 -6.41 -8.50 10.17
CA SER A 70 -5.87 -9.85 10.33
C SER A 70 -5.27 -10.09 11.73
N VAL A 71 -4.89 -9.02 12.44
CA VAL A 71 -4.38 -9.09 13.82
C VAL A 71 -5.33 -8.46 14.86
N ALA A 72 -6.55 -8.08 14.47
CA ALA A 72 -7.42 -7.26 15.30
C ALA A 72 -7.77 -7.89 16.66
N GLY A 73 -7.83 -9.23 16.72
CA GLY A 73 -8.09 -9.98 17.95
C GLY A 73 -6.90 -10.10 18.91
N SER A 74 -5.69 -9.77 18.49
CA SER A 74 -4.46 -9.89 19.28
C SER A 74 -3.81 -8.55 19.62
N VAL A 75 -4.27 -7.46 19.01
CA VAL A 75 -3.76 -6.10 19.24
C VAL A 75 -4.57 -5.42 20.34
N SER A 76 -3.87 -4.81 21.32
CA SER A 76 -4.54 -4.04 22.37
C SER A 76 -5.14 -2.74 21.84
N TYR A 77 -6.27 -2.32 22.42
CA TYR A 77 -6.97 -1.09 22.02
C TYR A 77 -6.08 0.17 22.03
N GLY A 78 -5.14 0.27 22.99
CA GLY A 78 -4.19 1.39 23.04
C GLY A 78 -3.24 1.46 21.84
N LYS A 79 -2.77 0.30 21.35
CA LYS A 79 -1.95 0.23 20.13
C LYS A 79 -2.77 0.58 18.89
N LEU A 80 -4.02 0.13 18.83
CA LEU A 80 -4.92 0.46 17.73
C LEU A 80 -5.19 1.97 17.65
N LEU A 81 -5.41 2.65 18.79
CA LEU A 81 -5.56 4.10 18.84
C LEU A 81 -4.34 4.84 18.29
N LEU A 82 -3.13 4.44 18.66
CA LEU A 82 -1.90 5.05 18.13
C LEU A 82 -1.79 4.91 16.61
N ILE A 83 -2.17 3.75 16.08
CA ILE A 83 -2.15 3.50 14.64
C ILE A 83 -3.17 4.38 13.91
N ILE A 84 -4.38 4.50 14.45
CA ILE A 84 -5.42 5.39 13.90
C ILE A 84 -4.95 6.85 13.91
N ILE A 85 -4.30 7.31 14.98
CA ILE A 85 -3.72 8.66 15.06
C ILE A 85 -2.65 8.86 13.98
N GLY A 86 -1.75 7.89 13.80
CA GLY A 86 -0.71 7.94 12.77
C GLY A 86 -1.29 8.00 11.35
N VAL A 87 -2.30 7.19 11.05
CA VAL A 87 -3.04 7.27 9.77
C VAL A 87 -3.71 8.64 9.62
N GLY A 88 -4.27 9.20 10.69
CA GLY A 88 -4.82 10.55 10.72
C GLY A 88 -3.80 11.63 10.34
N PHE A 89 -2.57 11.54 10.87
CA PHE A 89 -1.50 12.48 10.49
C PHE A 89 -1.09 12.37 9.02
N ILE A 90 -1.05 11.16 8.46
CA ILE A 90 -0.81 10.95 7.02
C ILE A 90 -1.90 11.66 6.20
N LEU A 91 -3.17 11.43 6.55
CA LEU A 91 -4.30 12.05 5.86
C LEU A 91 -4.29 13.58 5.96
N ILE A 92 -4.03 14.13 7.15
CA ILE A 92 -3.91 15.58 7.35
C ILE A 92 -2.78 16.16 6.49
N GLY A 93 -1.62 15.48 6.42
CA GLY A 93 -0.49 15.93 5.61
C GLY A 93 -0.73 15.91 4.11
N ILE A 94 -1.71 15.14 3.62
CA ILE A 94 -2.07 15.08 2.19
C ILE A 94 -3.19 16.08 1.86
N LEU A 95 -4.14 16.27 2.78
CA LEU A 95 -5.35 17.07 2.54
C LEU A 95 -5.17 18.57 2.84
N LYS A 96 -4.02 18.99 3.35
CA LYS A 96 -3.73 20.36 3.78
C LYS A 96 -2.54 20.95 3.03
#